data_AF-A0A0B8T733-F1
#
_entry.id   AF-A0A0B8T733-F1
#
_cell.length_a   1.000
_cell.length_b   1.000
_cell.length_c   1.000
_cell.angle_alpha   90.00
_cell.angle_beta   90.00
_cell.angle_gamma   90.00
#
_symmetry.space_group_name_H-M   'P 1'
#
loop_
_entity.id
_entity.type
_entity.pdbx_description
1 polymer ?
#
loop_
_entity_poly.entity_id
_entity_poly.type
_entity_poly.pdbx_seq_one_letter_code
_entity_poly.pdbx_strand_id
1 'polypeptide(L)'
;MRFLIKLKYSVAIVFASLFILSCSKEESISVDGEARVSIFLEGVNEVETSVKMSAASSGSYAGQQVTVPFNDDFELIATLQTQGAVRVERKIYANGNAAAATSTKTVLPKGTLYRVAVYDQLGSYVTDQVYKVGEPATNVFLLDGGKTYTFLAYSVNSKSDLPSLNNQQKLADVNLANLNGSANLMYFKRAVTVKGGENNVNLVMRNLFSQITTTIDASAVGVIDECSAFISPHYGAVNIRLTDSTITYTGSTTVNNLVFSGFNTQKIVSSAAVLNHPATTNGVLTIAKIRAGGTTRENLVVNNLDITPGVKYNLNLTLSPKNGISVGSYTWAPGNLVYNNGNYGFAENQGLYGDQWQVNALLPIDRGAGSEGQQAYDPAKDPCTKVTSHGGNWRTPTMQQLQSITGANRNEKPIFHVRYDLSGQPRASYNGVGGLFVGTTTQPAPADIDRYMFLPYAGERNRGQGSMGTYWTVTPSSANNERFQFNTGDVTWPYSGQYYNAGGSIRCVKK
;
A
#
# COMPACT_ATOMS: atom_id res chain seq x y z
N MET A 1 25.96 -4.15 113.37
CA MET A 1 26.55 -5.12 112.43
C MET A 1 26.89 -4.33 111.16
N ARG A 2 28.01 -3.59 111.04
CA ARG A 2 29.38 -4.05 110.66
C ARG A 2 29.30 -5.13 109.55
N PHE A 3 29.82 -4.97 108.32
CA PHE A 3 31.14 -4.46 107.88
C PHE A 3 31.09 -3.70 106.51
N LEU A 4 31.92 -2.64 106.36
CA LEU A 4 32.97 -2.38 105.33
C LEU A 4 32.76 -2.70 103.80
N ILE A 5 33.48 -2.11 102.81
CA ILE A 5 34.21 -0.81 102.61
C ILE A 5 34.65 -0.69 101.11
N LYS A 6 34.62 0.51 100.50
CA LYS A 6 35.45 1.08 99.40
C LYS A 6 35.60 0.35 98.01
N LEU A 7 35.38 1.00 96.83
CA LEU A 7 36.22 1.99 96.07
C LEU A 7 37.22 1.25 95.10
N LYS A 8 37.65 1.67 93.88
CA LYS A 8 37.79 2.98 93.18
C LYS A 8 38.05 2.82 91.64
N TYR A 9 37.83 3.87 90.82
CA TYR A 9 38.34 4.15 89.44
C TYR A 9 37.89 3.26 88.24
N SER A 10 37.87 3.65 86.95
CA SER A 10 37.81 4.91 86.15
C SER A 10 38.57 4.67 84.83
N VAL A 11 37.89 4.50 83.69
CA VAL A 11 38.44 4.72 82.32
C VAL A 11 37.31 5.25 81.42
N ALA A 12 37.63 6.17 80.49
CA ALA A 12 36.68 6.84 79.60
C ALA A 12 36.61 6.21 78.19
N ILE A 13 35.54 6.53 77.44
CA ILE A 13 35.38 6.64 75.97
C ILE A 13 33.91 7.12 75.79
N VAL A 14 33.64 8.41 75.54
CA VAL A 14 33.69 9.11 74.24
C VAL A 14 32.80 8.46 73.17
N PHE A 15 31.55 8.92 73.09
CA PHE A 15 30.79 9.01 71.84
C PHE A 15 29.91 10.26 71.90
N ALA A 16 30.44 11.38 71.39
CA ALA A 16 29.70 12.63 71.27
C ALA A 16 28.96 12.64 69.92
N SER A 17 27.63 12.58 69.97
CA SER A 17 26.78 12.61 68.78
C SER A 17 26.83 13.97 68.10
N LEU A 18 27.59 14.10 67.01
CA LEU A 18 27.49 15.26 66.12
C LEU A 18 26.15 15.24 65.38
N PHE A 19 25.13 15.92 65.93
CA PHE A 19 24.03 16.43 65.12
C PHE A 19 24.50 17.68 64.36
N ILE A 20 25.21 17.45 63.26
CA ILE A 20 25.50 18.50 62.30
C ILE A 20 24.17 18.85 61.62
N LEU A 21 23.69 20.07 61.85
CA LEU A 21 22.65 20.67 61.03
C LEU A 21 23.19 20.87 59.60
N SER A 22 23.09 19.82 58.79
CA SER A 22 23.24 19.94 57.35
C SER A 22 22.04 20.73 56.85
N CYS A 23 22.21 22.05 56.75
CA CYS A 23 21.29 22.90 56.01
C CYS A 23 21.46 22.60 54.52
N SER A 24 20.88 21.49 54.07
CA SER A 24 20.60 21.31 52.65
C SER A 24 19.71 22.46 52.24
N LYS A 25 20.26 23.36 51.43
CA LYS A 25 19.52 24.42 50.76
C LYS A 25 18.60 23.76 49.74
N GLU A 26 17.48 23.22 50.22
CA GLU A 26 16.34 22.97 49.35
C GLU A 26 15.94 24.33 48.78
N GLU A 27 16.18 24.50 47.48
CA GLU A 27 15.56 25.60 46.76
C GLU A 27 14.07 25.36 46.83
N SER A 28 13.39 26.09 47.72
CA SER A 28 11.94 26.12 47.75
C SER A 28 11.49 26.58 46.37
N ILE A 29 11.01 25.64 45.56
CA ILE A 29 10.44 25.91 44.25
C ILE A 29 9.28 26.87 44.49
N SER A 30 9.52 28.15 44.18
CA SER A 30 8.50 29.17 44.32
C SER A 30 7.40 28.82 43.33
N VAL A 31 6.24 28.43 43.84
CA VAL A 31 5.08 28.13 43.00
C VAL A 31 4.68 29.42 42.26
N ASP A 32 4.72 30.56 42.96
CA ASP A 32 4.44 31.89 42.44
C ASP A 32 5.72 32.68 42.07
N GLY A 33 5.60 33.73 41.25
CA GLY A 33 6.71 34.59 40.79
C GLY A 33 6.94 34.53 39.28
N GLU A 34 7.94 35.23 38.74
CA GLU A 34 8.23 35.19 37.29
C GLU A 34 8.72 33.79 36.86
N ALA A 35 8.14 33.27 35.77
CA ALA A 35 8.49 32.01 35.13
C ALA A 35 9.17 32.28 33.78
N ARG A 36 10.42 31.83 33.64
CA ARG A 36 11.21 31.89 32.40
C ARG A 36 11.03 30.57 31.66
N VAL A 37 10.40 30.60 30.49
CA VAL A 37 10.05 29.38 29.73
C VAL A 37 10.87 29.26 28.45
N SER A 38 11.71 28.24 28.40
CA SER A 38 12.50 27.85 27.23
C SER A 38 11.75 26.83 26.36
N ILE A 39 11.84 27.00 25.04
CA ILE A 39 11.19 26.12 24.05
C ILE A 39 12.22 25.20 23.40
N PHE A 40 11.91 23.91 23.31
CA PHE A 40 12.74 22.92 22.63
C PHE A 40 11.90 22.12 21.63
N LEU A 41 12.20 22.23 20.32
CA LEU A 41 11.58 21.39 19.31
C LEU A 41 12.35 20.08 19.18
N GLU A 42 11.80 18.99 19.73
CA GLU A 42 12.39 17.66 19.68
C GLU A 42 12.22 16.96 18.32
N GLY A 43 11.29 17.44 17.49
CA GLY A 43 11.03 16.95 16.15
C GLY A 43 9.55 16.80 15.83
N VAL A 44 9.25 15.92 14.90
CA VAL A 44 7.91 15.60 14.40
C VAL A 44 7.64 14.13 14.59
N ASN A 45 6.55 13.77 15.26
CA ASN A 45 6.03 12.41 15.25
C ASN A 45 5.36 12.15 13.90
N GLU A 46 5.75 11.06 13.27
CA GLU A 46 4.88 10.39 12.31
C GLU A 46 3.72 9.74 13.09
N VAL A 47 2.50 9.82 12.57
CA VAL A 47 1.34 9.26 13.27
C VAL A 47 1.45 7.75 13.27
N GLU A 48 1.66 7.14 14.44
CA GLU A 48 1.36 5.71 14.60
C GLU A 48 -0.13 5.52 14.29
N THR A 49 -0.43 4.91 13.15
CA THR A 49 -1.79 4.52 12.81
C THR A 49 -2.25 3.44 13.79
N SER A 50 -3.01 3.85 14.81
CA SER A 50 -3.71 2.96 15.72
C SER A 50 -4.87 2.27 15.01
N VAL A 51 -4.53 1.39 14.08
CA VAL A 51 -5.45 0.37 13.55
C VAL A 51 -5.94 -0.42 14.77
N LYS A 52 -7.26 -0.35 15.02
CA LYS A 52 -7.90 -1.15 16.08
C LYS A 52 -7.73 -2.63 15.73
N MET A 53 -6.69 -3.26 16.28
CA MET A 53 -6.49 -4.70 16.15
C MET A 53 -7.59 -5.44 16.92
N SER A 54 -8.59 -5.94 16.19
CA SER A 54 -9.34 -7.12 16.63
C SER A 54 -8.36 -8.28 16.76
N ALA A 55 -8.23 -8.85 17.95
CA ALA A 55 -7.24 -9.87 18.26
C ALA A 55 -7.57 -11.24 17.61
N ALA A 56 -7.41 -11.38 16.30
CA ALA A 56 -7.46 -12.65 15.57
C ALA A 56 -6.85 -12.54 14.15
N SER A 57 -5.53 -12.49 14.05
CA SER A 57 -4.73 -13.13 12.97
C SER A 57 -3.27 -12.66 13.01
N SER A 58 -2.34 -13.58 12.79
CA SER A 58 -0.95 -13.27 12.45
C SER A 58 -0.84 -12.91 10.96
N GLY A 59 -1.59 -11.88 10.54
CA GLY A 59 -1.59 -11.36 9.17
C GLY A 59 -0.41 -10.43 8.93
N SER A 60 0.27 -10.58 7.79
CA SER A 60 1.18 -9.54 7.29
C SER A 60 0.40 -8.26 7.02
N TYR A 61 0.97 -7.10 7.33
CA TYR A 61 0.40 -5.81 6.92
C TYR A 61 0.33 -5.75 5.39
N ALA A 62 -0.84 -6.03 4.83
CA ALA A 62 -1.07 -5.97 3.39
C ALA A 62 -1.23 -4.51 2.99
N GLY A 63 -0.26 -3.98 2.25
CA GLY A 63 -0.44 -2.73 1.53
C GLY A 63 -1.56 -2.89 0.49
N GLN A 64 -2.32 -1.83 0.25
CA GLN A 64 -3.38 -1.87 -0.75
C GLN A 64 -2.74 -2.06 -2.13
N GLN A 65 -3.18 -3.08 -2.88
CA GLN A 65 -2.63 -3.42 -4.18
C GLN A 65 -3.66 -3.21 -5.30
N VAL A 66 -3.25 -2.56 -6.39
CA VAL A 66 -4.06 -2.31 -7.58
C VAL A 66 -3.23 -2.62 -8.82
N THR A 67 -3.72 -3.48 -9.71
CA THR A 67 -3.04 -3.84 -10.96
C THR A 67 -3.74 -3.21 -12.16
N VAL A 68 -2.96 -2.60 -13.05
CA VAL A 68 -3.43 -1.91 -14.27
C VAL A 68 -2.62 -2.42 -15.47
N PRO A 69 -3.24 -2.81 -16.61
CA PRO A 69 -2.49 -3.22 -17.80
C PRO A 69 -1.56 -2.10 -18.31
N PHE A 70 -0.31 -2.41 -18.62
CA PHE A 70 0.65 -1.45 -19.18
C PHE A 70 0.71 -1.57 -20.71
N ASN A 71 0.97 -2.76 -21.24
CA ASN A 71 0.84 -3.08 -22.67
C ASN A 71 0.41 -4.55 -22.79
N ASP A 72 0.74 -5.24 -23.87
CA ASP A 72 0.35 -6.66 -24.02
C ASP A 72 1.20 -7.59 -23.13
N ASP A 73 2.47 -7.28 -22.95
CA ASP A 73 3.44 -8.08 -22.19
C ASP A 73 3.51 -7.73 -20.68
N PHE A 74 3.19 -6.48 -20.30
CA PHE A 74 3.43 -5.94 -18.96
C PHE A 74 2.17 -5.36 -18.28
N GLU A 75 2.22 -5.32 -16.96
CA GLU A 75 1.24 -4.72 -16.06
C GLU A 75 1.93 -3.81 -15.02
N LEU A 76 1.24 -2.74 -14.62
CA LEU A 76 1.63 -1.84 -13.54
C LEU A 76 0.96 -2.31 -12.25
N ILE A 77 1.75 -2.79 -11.30
CA ILE A 77 1.32 -3.21 -9.97
C ILE A 77 1.59 -2.06 -9.00
N ALA A 78 0.54 -1.33 -8.62
CA ALA A 78 0.60 -0.30 -7.60
C ALA A 78 0.40 -0.90 -6.21
N THR A 79 1.26 -0.54 -5.24
CA THR A 79 1.18 -0.97 -3.84
C THR A 79 1.32 0.23 -2.91
N LEU A 80 0.23 0.62 -2.25
CA LEU A 80 0.17 1.72 -1.29
C LEU A 80 0.42 1.19 0.14
N GLN A 81 1.37 1.78 0.85
CA GLN A 81 1.76 1.42 2.21
C GLN A 81 1.95 2.68 3.07
N THR A 82 1.65 2.62 4.36
CA THR A 82 1.93 3.74 5.27
C THR A 82 3.41 3.77 5.63
N GLN A 83 4.02 4.96 5.58
CA GLN A 83 5.35 5.21 6.11
C GLN A 83 5.24 5.22 7.64
N GLY A 84 6.02 4.37 8.30
CA GLY A 84 5.88 4.08 9.74
C GLY A 84 5.33 2.69 10.06
N ALA A 85 4.85 1.91 9.07
CA ALA A 85 4.55 0.48 9.21
C ALA A 85 5.83 -0.38 9.32
N VAL A 86 6.69 -0.05 10.28
CA VAL A 86 7.79 -0.94 10.69
C VAL A 86 7.16 -2.20 11.27
N ARG A 87 7.63 -3.38 10.83
CA ARG A 87 7.34 -4.62 11.56
C ARG A 87 7.77 -4.42 13.00
N VAL A 88 6.82 -4.33 13.92
CA VAL A 88 7.09 -4.55 15.34
C VAL A 88 7.46 -6.03 15.47
N GLU A 89 8.73 -6.34 15.23
CA GLU A 89 9.34 -7.52 15.81
C GLU A 89 9.20 -7.37 17.32
N ARG A 90 8.18 -8.05 17.86
CA ARG A 90 8.05 -8.19 19.31
C ARG A 90 9.27 -8.97 19.77
N LYS A 91 10.33 -8.26 20.17
CA LYS A 91 11.34 -8.78 21.09
C LYS A 91 10.63 -9.03 22.41
N ILE A 92 10.07 -10.23 22.52
CA ILE A 92 9.58 -10.78 23.77
C ILE A 92 10.83 -10.98 24.63
N TYR A 93 11.03 -10.09 25.60
CA TYR A 93 11.93 -10.37 26.70
C TYR A 93 11.32 -11.48 27.55
N ALA A 94 12.17 -12.34 28.15
CA ALA A 94 11.75 -13.59 28.79
C ALA A 94 10.71 -13.45 29.93
N ASN A 95 10.43 -12.24 30.41
CA ASN A 95 9.47 -11.92 31.47
C ASN A 95 8.18 -11.23 30.99
N GLY A 96 7.70 -11.54 29.77
CA GLY A 96 6.29 -11.31 29.37
C GLY A 96 5.82 -9.87 29.14
N ASN A 97 6.59 -8.85 29.53
CA ASN A 97 6.26 -7.45 29.25
C ASN A 97 6.52 -7.10 27.78
N ALA A 98 5.52 -6.55 27.10
CA ALA A 98 5.69 -6.00 25.76
C ALA A 98 6.57 -4.74 25.83
N ALA A 99 7.61 -4.69 24.98
CA ALA A 99 8.37 -3.46 24.79
C ALA A 99 7.46 -2.36 24.22
N ALA A 100 7.55 -1.14 24.77
CA ALA A 100 6.86 0.01 24.20
C ALA A 100 7.34 0.26 22.77
N ALA A 101 6.42 0.62 21.87
CA ALA A 101 6.77 0.96 20.49
C ALA A 101 7.64 2.23 20.48
N THR A 102 8.81 2.15 19.85
CA THR A 102 9.72 3.29 19.73
C THR A 102 9.24 4.21 18.61
N SER A 103 8.41 5.20 18.92
CA SER A 103 8.01 6.24 17.97
C SER A 103 9.26 6.96 17.44
N THR A 104 9.53 6.85 16.13
CA THR A 104 10.65 7.55 15.51
C THR A 104 10.27 9.01 15.25
N LYS A 105 11.06 9.95 15.82
CA LYS A 105 10.89 11.39 15.60
C LYS A 105 11.69 11.81 14.37
N THR A 106 11.05 12.43 13.39
CA THR A 106 11.77 13.10 12.30
C THR A 106 12.33 14.44 12.82
N VAL A 107 13.64 14.66 12.66
CA VAL A 107 14.26 15.97 12.93
C VAL A 107 14.01 16.89 11.74
N LEU A 108 13.55 18.12 11.99
CA LEU A 108 13.32 19.11 10.94
C LEU A 108 14.64 19.71 10.42
N PRO A 109 14.72 20.12 9.14
CA PRO A 109 15.94 20.72 8.58
C PRO A 109 16.38 21.98 9.34
N LYS A 110 17.71 22.16 9.51
CA LYS A 110 18.26 23.39 10.07
C LYS A 110 17.82 24.59 9.22
N GLY A 111 17.35 25.64 9.90
CA GLY A 111 16.81 26.86 9.29
C GLY A 111 15.29 26.87 9.09
N THR A 112 14.58 25.76 9.34
CA THR A 112 13.11 25.72 9.27
C THR A 112 12.49 26.64 10.33
N LEU A 113 11.49 27.43 9.93
CA LEU A 113 10.77 28.36 10.81
C LEU A 113 9.61 27.66 11.51
N TYR A 114 9.34 28.04 12.76
CA TYR A 114 8.14 27.64 13.50
C TYR A 114 7.68 28.77 14.44
N ARG A 115 6.37 28.90 14.63
CA ARG A 115 5.79 29.84 15.61
C ARG A 115 5.35 29.07 16.85
N VAL A 116 5.45 29.70 18.02
CA VAL A 116 4.82 29.26 19.27
C VAL A 116 4.01 30.42 19.83
N ALA A 117 2.71 30.22 20.00
CA ALA A 117 1.80 31.15 20.65
C ALA A 117 1.37 30.60 22.03
N VAL A 118 1.19 31.52 22.98
CA VAL A 118 0.87 31.23 24.38
C VAL A 118 -0.47 31.88 24.72
N TYR A 119 -1.35 31.08 25.31
CA TYR A 119 -2.66 31.49 25.80
C TYR A 119 -2.80 31.21 27.29
N ASP A 120 -3.54 32.06 28.01
CA ASP A 120 -3.87 31.84 29.42
C ASP A 120 -4.89 30.69 29.60
N GLN A 121 -5.22 30.37 30.86
CA GLN A 121 -6.20 29.34 31.21
C GLN A 121 -7.64 29.68 30.75
N LEU A 122 -7.96 30.95 30.49
CA LEU A 122 -9.23 31.43 29.92
C LEU A 122 -9.21 31.49 28.38
N GLY A 123 -8.14 30.99 27.75
CA GLY A 123 -7.94 31.01 26.31
C GLY A 123 -7.71 32.40 25.73
N SER A 124 -7.32 33.40 26.52
CA SER A 124 -6.91 34.72 26.02
C SER A 124 -5.46 34.67 25.53
N TYR A 125 -5.17 35.38 24.44
CA TYR A 125 -3.81 35.57 23.94
C TYR A 125 -2.91 36.24 24.98
N VAL A 126 -1.70 35.71 25.17
CA VAL A 126 -0.65 36.33 25.99
C VAL A 126 0.45 36.89 25.10
N THR A 127 1.06 36.03 24.28
CA THR A 127 2.24 36.38 23.46
C THR A 127 2.52 35.28 22.43
N ASP A 128 3.33 35.57 21.41
CA ASP A 128 3.88 34.58 20.49
C ASP A 128 5.32 34.92 20.10
N GLN A 129 6.07 33.90 19.70
CA GLN A 129 7.44 34.04 19.18
C GLN A 129 7.66 33.13 17.97
N VAL A 130 8.50 33.60 17.05
CA VAL A 130 9.00 32.83 15.92
C VAL A 130 10.41 32.35 16.23
N TYR A 131 10.64 31.06 16.00
CA TYR A 131 11.89 30.36 16.22
C TYR A 131 12.39 29.72 14.93
N LYS A 132 13.67 29.33 14.92
CA LYS A 132 14.32 28.66 13.80
C LYS A 132 15.05 27.41 14.27
N VAL A 133 14.84 26.29 13.56
CA VAL A 133 15.41 24.99 13.92
C VAL A 133 16.94 25.01 13.80
N GLY A 134 17.63 24.58 14.87
CA GLY A 134 19.08 24.51 14.93
C GLY A 134 19.78 25.85 15.20
N GLU A 135 19.03 26.87 15.64
CA GLU A 135 19.54 28.07 16.30
C GLU A 135 19.18 28.01 17.80
N PRO A 136 19.99 28.61 18.70
CA PRO A 136 19.69 28.62 20.13
C PRO A 136 18.39 29.40 20.40
N ALA A 137 17.53 28.87 21.26
CA ALA A 137 16.33 29.56 21.74
C ALA A 137 16.72 30.66 22.74
N THR A 138 17.31 31.75 22.24
CA THR A 138 17.69 32.93 23.06
C THR A 138 16.48 33.65 23.62
N ASN A 139 15.33 33.50 22.98
CA ASN A 139 14.09 34.15 23.35
C ASN A 139 13.26 33.18 24.19
N VAL A 140 13.14 33.49 25.48
CA VAL A 140 12.24 32.81 26.42
C VAL A 140 10.90 33.54 26.49
N PHE A 141 9.86 32.84 26.93
CA PHE A 141 8.64 33.51 27.40
C PHE A 141 8.81 33.89 28.87
N LEU A 142 8.39 35.10 29.23
CA LEU A 142 8.25 35.53 30.63
C LEU A 142 6.75 35.45 30.97
N LEU A 143 6.39 34.58 31.91
CA LEU A 143 5.03 34.27 32.32
C LEU A 143 4.91 34.32 33.85
N ASP A 144 3.70 34.23 34.39
CA ASP A 144 3.51 34.08 35.84
C ASP A 144 3.58 32.60 36.24
N GLY A 145 4.44 32.28 37.20
CA GLY A 145 4.47 31.00 37.91
C GLY A 145 3.15 30.69 38.60
N GLY A 146 2.85 29.40 38.76
CA GLY A 146 1.65 28.88 39.40
C GLY A 146 0.46 28.80 38.44
N LYS A 147 0.54 29.46 37.28
CA LYS A 147 -0.53 29.49 36.27
C LYS A 147 -0.34 28.41 35.21
N THR A 148 -1.45 28.04 34.58
CA THR A 148 -1.49 27.10 33.45
C THR A 148 -1.71 27.85 32.15
N TYR A 149 -0.86 27.57 31.17
CA TYR A 149 -0.88 28.18 29.84
C TYR A 149 -1.02 27.12 28.76
N THR A 150 -1.74 27.44 27.68
CA THR A 150 -1.74 26.61 26.46
C THR A 150 -0.67 27.09 25.51
N PHE A 151 0.33 26.23 25.27
CA PHE A 151 1.33 26.40 24.23
C PHE A 151 0.82 25.77 22.94
N LEU A 152 0.77 26.55 21.87
CA LEU A 152 0.32 26.16 20.54
C LEU A 152 1.45 26.46 19.55
N ALA A 153 1.91 25.47 18.80
CA ALA A 153 3.02 25.64 17.87
C ALA A 153 2.73 25.04 16.51
N TYR A 154 3.25 25.66 15.44
CA TYR A 154 3.14 25.14 14.09
C TYR A 154 4.33 25.53 13.19
N SER A 155 4.48 24.79 12.11
CA SER A 155 5.44 25.04 11.03
C SER A 155 4.87 24.53 9.71
N VAL A 156 5.31 25.10 8.59
CA VAL A 156 4.99 24.62 7.22
C VAL A 156 6.18 23.90 6.55
N ASN A 157 7.20 23.53 7.34
CA ASN A 157 8.47 22.97 6.87
C ASN A 157 9.27 23.87 5.89
N SER A 158 9.14 25.19 6.03
CA SER A 158 9.84 26.17 5.19
C SER A 158 10.87 26.97 5.98
N LYS A 159 11.87 27.50 5.28
CA LYS A 159 12.92 28.38 5.83
C LYS A 159 12.63 29.87 5.66
N SER A 160 11.63 30.20 4.83
CA SER A 160 11.27 31.56 4.43
C SER A 160 9.78 31.85 4.54
N ASP A 161 8.92 30.82 4.46
CA ASP A 161 7.48 30.94 4.64
C ASP A 161 7.07 30.51 6.06
N LEU A 162 6.20 31.30 6.67
CA LEU A 162 5.54 31.01 7.94
C LEU A 162 4.23 31.80 7.99
N PRO A 163 3.08 31.13 7.77
CA PRO A 163 1.77 31.77 7.80
C PRO A 163 1.53 32.58 9.08
N SER A 164 0.85 33.71 8.98
CA SER A 164 0.43 34.50 10.15
C SER A 164 -0.81 33.89 10.83
N LEU A 165 -0.94 34.13 12.13
CA LEU A 165 -2.14 33.79 12.89
C LEU A 165 -3.25 34.82 12.62
N ASN A 166 -4.45 34.34 12.32
CA ASN A 166 -5.67 35.15 12.26
C ASN A 166 -6.52 34.92 13.51
N ASN A 167 -7.28 35.94 13.93
CA ASN A 167 -8.16 35.91 15.10
C ASN A 167 -7.45 35.44 16.39
N GLN A 168 -6.16 35.77 16.53
CA GLN A 168 -5.31 35.24 17.60
C GLN A 168 -5.72 35.65 19.02
N GLN A 169 -6.61 36.64 19.18
CA GLN A 169 -7.01 37.22 20.46
C GLN A 169 -7.62 36.18 21.43
N LYS A 170 -8.27 35.14 20.88
CA LYS A 170 -8.83 34.02 21.62
C LYS A 170 -8.40 32.70 21.01
N LEU A 171 -7.99 31.77 21.87
CA LEU A 171 -7.63 30.41 21.50
C LEU A 171 -8.75 29.74 20.70
N ALA A 172 -10.02 30.02 21.04
CA ALA A 172 -11.22 29.49 20.39
C ALA A 172 -11.27 29.76 18.88
N ASP A 173 -10.80 30.94 18.45
CA ASP A 173 -11.03 31.50 17.12
C ASP A 173 -9.76 31.48 16.24
N VAL A 174 -8.59 31.26 16.85
CA VAL A 174 -7.31 31.33 16.16
C VAL A 174 -7.18 30.31 15.04
N ASN A 175 -6.78 30.79 13.87
CA ASN A 175 -6.73 30.00 12.65
C ASN A 175 -5.58 30.43 11.71
N LEU A 176 -5.25 29.56 10.76
CA LEU A 176 -4.54 29.91 9.53
C LEU A 176 -5.58 29.96 8.41
N ALA A 177 -5.65 31.06 7.67
CA ALA A 177 -6.55 31.18 6.51
C ALA A 177 -5.77 31.11 5.19
N ASN A 178 -6.42 30.57 4.16
CA ASN A 178 -5.91 30.44 2.79
C ASN A 178 -4.50 29.82 2.71
N LEU A 179 -4.21 28.84 3.57
CA LEU A 179 -2.96 28.11 3.52
C LEU A 179 -2.88 27.32 2.22
N ASN A 180 -1.73 27.43 1.53
CA ASN A 180 -1.43 26.67 0.32
C ASN A 180 -1.56 25.15 0.58
N GLY A 181 -2.33 24.45 -0.24
CA GLY A 181 -2.59 23.00 -0.11
C GLY A 181 -1.35 22.11 -0.22
N SER A 182 -0.25 22.62 -0.77
CA SER A 182 1.05 21.95 -0.83
C SER A 182 1.99 22.29 0.33
N ALA A 183 1.60 23.16 1.26
CA ALA A 183 2.40 23.49 2.44
C ALA A 183 2.40 22.32 3.44
N ASN A 184 3.56 21.89 3.95
CA ASN A 184 3.60 20.77 4.90
C ASN A 184 3.28 21.24 6.34
N LEU A 185 1.99 21.44 6.63
CA LEU A 185 1.55 21.91 7.95
C LEU A 185 1.75 20.85 9.04
N MET A 186 2.54 21.24 10.03
CA MET A 186 2.82 20.49 11.26
C MET A 186 2.37 21.30 12.46
N TYR A 187 1.84 20.63 13.49
CA TYR A 187 1.14 21.26 14.60
C TYR A 187 1.40 20.57 15.95
N PHE A 188 1.38 21.35 17.02
CA PHE A 188 1.44 20.93 18.42
C PHE A 188 0.53 21.81 19.28
N LYS A 189 -0.11 21.24 20.30
CA LYS A 189 -0.80 21.97 21.37
C LYS A 189 -0.71 21.21 22.69
N ARG A 190 -0.36 21.89 23.78
CA ARG A 190 -0.36 21.32 25.14
C ARG A 190 -0.62 22.41 26.19
N ALA A 191 -1.45 22.10 27.19
CA ALA A 191 -1.53 22.90 28.41
C ALA A 191 -0.37 22.53 29.36
N VAL A 192 0.31 23.53 29.90
CA VAL A 192 1.46 23.36 30.80
C VAL A 192 1.30 24.34 31.97
N THR A 193 1.32 23.81 33.19
CA THR A 193 1.48 24.61 34.41
C THR A 193 2.95 24.95 34.57
N VAL A 194 3.27 26.24 34.67
CA VAL A 194 4.65 26.72 34.86
C VAL A 194 4.88 27.07 36.32
N LYS A 195 6.09 26.83 36.83
CA LYS A 195 6.52 27.24 38.18
C LYS A 195 7.31 28.55 38.12
N GLY A 196 7.50 29.24 39.23
CA GLY A 196 8.48 30.32 39.29
C GLY A 196 9.90 29.82 38.93
N GLY A 197 10.69 30.67 38.28
CA GLY A 197 12.02 30.34 37.76
C GLY A 197 12.01 29.62 36.41
N GLU A 198 12.99 28.74 36.18
CA GLU A 198 13.22 28.10 34.88
C GLU A 198 12.24 26.96 34.57
N ASN A 199 11.69 26.97 33.35
CA ASN A 199 10.77 25.98 32.82
C ASN A 199 11.16 25.58 31.39
N ASN A 200 10.97 24.30 31.03
CA ASN A 200 11.25 23.78 29.70
C ASN A 200 9.96 23.22 29.07
N VAL A 201 9.62 23.67 27.86
CA VAL A 201 8.48 23.17 27.09
C VAL A 201 8.99 22.48 25.83
N ASN A 202 9.00 21.15 25.89
CA ASN A 202 9.42 20.31 24.77
C ASN A 202 8.24 20.11 23.81
N LEU A 203 8.44 20.44 22.53
CA LEU A 203 7.48 20.34 21.45
C LEU A 203 7.79 19.10 20.60
N VAL A 204 6.74 18.33 20.30
CA VAL A 204 6.76 17.26 19.30
C VAL A 204 5.57 17.47 18.40
N MET A 205 5.79 17.98 17.18
CA MET A 205 4.69 18.27 16.26
C MET A 205 4.17 16.99 15.59
N ARG A 206 2.96 17.04 15.03
CA ARG A 206 2.43 16.03 14.09
C ARG A 206 2.14 16.68 12.75
N ASN A 207 2.28 15.95 11.64
CA ASN A 207 1.78 16.41 10.34
C ASN A 207 0.24 16.43 10.37
N LEU A 208 -0.40 17.46 9.80
CA LEU A 208 -1.86 17.53 9.66
C LEU A 208 -2.34 17.13 8.26
N PHE A 209 -1.51 17.32 7.24
CA PHE A 209 -1.79 16.85 5.88
C PHE A 209 -1.06 15.53 5.62
N SER A 210 -1.59 14.77 4.66
CA SER A 210 -0.96 13.53 4.21
C SER A 210 0.21 13.81 3.29
N GLN A 211 1.11 12.84 3.15
CA GLN A 211 2.21 12.92 2.20
C GLN A 211 2.31 11.60 1.43
N ILE A 212 2.70 11.65 0.16
CA ILE A 212 2.96 10.46 -0.65
C ILE A 212 4.31 10.56 -1.34
N THR A 213 5.13 9.52 -1.18
CA THR A 213 6.37 9.33 -1.95
C THR A 213 6.12 8.19 -2.93
N THR A 214 6.22 8.46 -4.23
CA THR A 214 5.96 7.46 -5.26
C THR A 214 7.27 6.94 -5.84
N THR A 215 7.42 5.62 -5.89
CA THR A 215 8.56 4.94 -6.52
C THR A 215 8.04 4.17 -7.73
N ILE A 216 8.68 4.31 -8.88
CA ILE A 216 8.40 3.49 -10.07
C ILE A 216 9.59 2.60 -10.34
N ASP A 217 9.36 1.29 -10.39
CA ASP A 217 10.34 0.26 -10.70
C ASP A 217 9.98 -0.39 -12.04
N ALA A 218 10.81 -0.16 -13.05
CA ALA A 218 10.67 -0.68 -14.41
C ALA A 218 11.72 -1.74 -14.75
N SER A 219 12.33 -2.39 -13.75
CA SER A 219 13.44 -3.33 -13.95
C SER A 219 13.15 -4.45 -14.96
N ALA A 220 11.89 -4.87 -15.12
CA ALA A 220 11.48 -5.88 -16.09
C ALA A 220 11.23 -5.34 -17.52
N VAL A 221 11.13 -4.02 -17.71
CA VAL A 221 10.85 -3.35 -18.99
C VAL A 221 12.09 -2.65 -19.54
N GLY A 222 12.84 -1.95 -18.68
CA GLY A 222 14.03 -1.19 -19.06
C GLY A 222 14.17 0.14 -18.32
N VAL A 223 15.05 1.01 -18.81
CA VAL A 223 15.24 2.36 -18.25
C VAL A 223 14.01 3.24 -18.46
N ILE A 224 13.72 4.11 -17.48
CA ILE A 224 12.65 5.11 -17.52
C ILE A 224 13.27 6.46 -17.89
N ASP A 225 12.98 6.93 -19.10
CA ASP A 225 13.57 8.16 -19.65
C ASP A 225 12.65 9.37 -19.45
N GLU A 226 11.35 9.14 -19.28
CA GLU A 226 10.32 10.17 -19.17
C GLU A 226 9.17 9.68 -18.29
N CYS A 227 8.68 10.51 -17.39
CA CYS A 227 7.49 10.23 -16.59
C CYS A 227 6.85 11.55 -16.13
N SER A 228 5.53 11.65 -16.29
CA SER A 228 4.70 12.71 -15.72
C SER A 228 3.47 12.07 -15.07
N ALA A 229 3.25 12.37 -13.79
CA ALA A 229 2.11 11.85 -13.06
C ALA A 229 1.61 12.87 -12.04
N PHE A 230 0.35 12.73 -11.66
CA PHE A 230 -0.31 13.56 -10.66
C PHE A 230 -1.33 12.74 -9.88
N ILE A 231 -1.68 13.22 -8.70
CA ILE A 231 -2.63 12.59 -7.79
C ILE A 231 -3.78 13.53 -7.47
N SER A 232 -4.97 12.96 -7.29
CA SER A 232 -6.23 13.67 -7.05
C SER A 232 -7.16 12.84 -6.15
N PRO A 233 -8.16 13.45 -5.49
CA PRO A 233 -8.40 14.89 -5.39
C PRO A 233 -7.36 15.60 -4.50
N HIS A 234 -7.05 16.86 -4.83
CA HIS A 234 -6.25 17.75 -4.00
C HIS A 234 -6.92 19.13 -3.93
N TYR A 235 -6.95 19.78 -2.77
CA TYR A 235 -7.43 21.17 -2.65
C TYR A 235 -6.26 22.13 -2.60
N GLY A 236 -6.19 23.08 -3.54
CA GLY A 236 -5.10 24.05 -3.63
C GLY A 236 -5.00 25.04 -2.47
N ALA A 237 -6.05 25.18 -1.65
CA ALA A 237 -6.05 26.00 -0.44
C ALA A 237 -6.96 25.43 0.67
N VAL A 238 -6.65 25.76 1.92
CA VAL A 238 -7.39 25.36 3.14
C VAL A 238 -7.34 26.43 4.22
N ASN A 239 -8.39 26.46 5.04
CA ASN A 239 -8.38 27.13 6.34
C ASN A 239 -8.19 26.09 7.44
N ILE A 240 -7.43 26.40 8.49
CA ILE A 240 -7.16 25.47 9.60
C ILE A 240 -7.48 26.17 10.92
N ARG A 241 -8.48 25.66 11.64
CA ARG A 241 -8.77 26.09 13.00
C ARG A 241 -7.76 25.45 13.96
N LEU A 242 -7.00 26.27 14.66
CA LEU A 242 -5.87 25.81 15.46
C LEU A 242 -6.27 25.40 16.90
N THR A 243 -7.55 25.48 17.29
CA THR A 243 -8.02 24.88 18.56
C THR A 243 -7.91 23.36 18.57
N ASP A 244 -8.32 22.73 17.47
CA ASP A 244 -8.63 21.31 17.35
C ASP A 244 -8.08 20.68 16.06
N SER A 245 -7.33 21.47 15.26
CA SER A 245 -6.80 21.07 13.95
C SER A 245 -7.87 20.82 12.88
N THR A 246 -9.09 21.36 13.01
CA THR A 246 -10.12 21.22 11.96
C THR A 246 -9.67 21.89 10.67
N ILE A 247 -9.69 21.14 9.57
CA ILE A 247 -9.35 21.60 8.21
C ILE A 247 -10.64 21.88 7.45
N THR A 248 -10.76 23.06 6.88
CA THR A 248 -11.83 23.46 5.95
C THR A 248 -11.24 23.64 4.55
N TYR A 249 -11.62 22.76 3.63
CA TYR A 249 -11.19 22.76 2.23
C TYR A 249 -11.87 23.89 1.46
N THR A 250 -11.11 24.65 0.67
CA THR A 250 -11.62 25.83 -0.07
C THR A 250 -11.45 25.67 -1.58
N GLY A 251 -12.43 26.16 -2.34
CA GLY A 251 -12.47 26.04 -3.80
C GLY A 251 -12.80 24.64 -4.30
N SER A 252 -12.52 24.41 -5.58
CA SER A 252 -12.69 23.11 -6.25
C SER A 252 -11.42 22.26 -6.13
N THR A 253 -11.57 20.95 -6.23
CA THR A 253 -10.43 20.02 -6.28
C THR A 253 -9.62 20.20 -7.57
N THR A 254 -8.30 20.26 -7.42
CA THR A 254 -7.29 20.21 -8.47
C THR A 254 -6.52 18.89 -8.40
N VAL A 255 -5.45 18.79 -9.18
CA VAL A 255 -4.43 17.74 -9.06
C VAL A 255 -3.24 18.26 -8.24
N ASN A 256 -2.42 17.35 -7.69
CA ASN A 256 -1.05 17.66 -7.27
C ASN A 256 -0.04 16.84 -8.08
N ASN A 257 0.98 17.49 -8.63
CA ASN A 257 1.96 16.87 -9.52
C ASN A 257 3.03 16.12 -8.72
N LEU A 258 3.43 14.94 -9.22
CA LEU A 258 4.54 14.17 -8.67
C LEU A 258 5.83 14.52 -9.43
N VAL A 259 6.79 15.12 -8.74
CA VAL A 259 8.09 15.51 -9.31
C VAL A 259 9.08 14.36 -9.12
N PHE A 260 9.38 13.63 -10.19
CA PHE A 260 10.30 12.49 -10.20
C PHE A 260 11.76 12.90 -10.40
N SER A 261 12.66 12.06 -9.88
CA SER A 261 14.10 12.14 -10.02
C SER A 261 14.70 10.75 -10.32
N GLY A 262 15.92 10.71 -10.88
CA GLY A 262 16.60 9.45 -11.23
C GLY A 262 16.33 8.92 -12.64
N PHE A 263 15.86 9.77 -13.57
CA PHE A 263 15.63 9.40 -14.98
C PHE A 263 16.87 8.80 -15.68
N ASN A 264 16.62 8.03 -16.75
CA ASN A 264 17.58 7.19 -17.46
C ASN A 264 18.10 6.02 -16.61
N THR A 265 17.32 5.57 -15.62
CA THR A 265 17.57 4.37 -14.83
C THR A 265 16.30 3.50 -14.77
N GLN A 266 16.42 2.26 -14.31
CA GLN A 266 15.26 1.37 -14.13
C GLN A 266 14.34 1.79 -12.98
N LYS A 267 14.71 2.77 -12.15
CA LYS A 267 13.96 3.10 -10.92
C LYS A 267 13.99 4.60 -10.61
N ILE A 268 12.82 5.24 -10.67
CA ILE A 268 12.64 6.66 -10.35
C ILE A 268 11.84 6.84 -9.06
N VAL A 269 12.11 7.94 -8.34
CA VAL A 269 11.45 8.26 -7.07
C VAL A 269 10.99 9.72 -7.09
N SER A 270 9.77 9.98 -6.64
CA SER A 270 9.24 11.33 -6.49
C SER A 270 9.75 12.01 -5.22
N SER A 271 9.80 13.34 -5.22
CA SER A 271 9.73 14.07 -3.95
C SER A 271 8.43 13.71 -3.21
N ALA A 272 8.43 13.81 -1.87
CA ALA A 272 7.20 13.67 -1.10
C ALA A 272 6.20 14.77 -1.48
N ALA A 273 5.05 14.39 -2.02
CA ALA A 273 3.97 15.30 -2.40
C ALA A 273 2.94 15.40 -1.28
N VAL A 274 2.55 16.61 -0.90
CA VAL A 274 1.53 16.86 0.13
C VAL A 274 0.14 16.62 -0.46
N LEU A 275 -0.68 15.85 0.25
CA LEU A 275 -2.06 15.54 -0.14
C LEU A 275 -3.02 16.26 0.82
N ASN A 276 -3.75 17.22 0.26
CA ASN A 276 -4.74 18.01 0.97
C ASN A 276 -6.14 17.62 0.50
N HIS A 277 -6.80 16.73 1.23
CA HIS A 277 -8.11 16.17 0.90
C HIS A 277 -8.84 15.70 2.17
N PRO A 278 -10.18 15.69 2.20
CA PRO A 278 -10.93 14.98 3.24
C PRO A 278 -10.72 13.46 3.09
N ALA A 279 -10.95 12.71 4.18
CA ALA A 279 -10.77 11.25 4.15
C ALA A 279 -11.57 10.59 3.02
N THR A 280 -10.89 9.80 2.19
CA THR A 280 -11.48 9.21 0.99
C THR A 280 -10.83 7.90 0.59
N THR A 281 -11.63 7.03 0.00
CA THR A 281 -11.21 5.76 -0.64
C THR A 281 -11.16 5.87 -2.16
N ASN A 282 -11.37 7.07 -2.72
CA ASN A 282 -11.40 7.34 -4.16
C ASN A 282 -10.16 8.08 -4.69
N GLY A 283 -9.02 7.98 -4.00
CA GLY A 283 -7.78 8.58 -4.48
C GLY A 283 -7.38 8.03 -5.85
N VAL A 284 -6.95 8.90 -6.76
CA VAL A 284 -6.55 8.53 -8.12
C VAL A 284 -5.16 9.05 -8.41
N LEU A 285 -4.23 8.13 -8.71
CA LEU A 285 -2.98 8.45 -9.38
C LEU A 285 -3.19 8.32 -10.89
N THR A 286 -2.87 9.38 -11.63
CA THR A 286 -2.80 9.35 -13.09
C THR A 286 -1.36 9.54 -13.53
N ILE A 287 -0.80 8.55 -14.23
CA ILE A 287 0.43 8.71 -15.00
C ILE A 287 0.00 9.18 -16.39
N ALA A 288 0.11 10.50 -16.61
CA ALA A 288 -0.27 11.13 -17.87
C ALA A 288 0.57 10.59 -19.03
N LYS A 289 1.89 10.43 -18.81
CA LYS A 289 2.83 9.82 -19.75
C LYS A 289 4.00 9.17 -19.03
N ILE A 290 4.45 8.00 -19.52
CA ILE A 290 5.68 7.32 -19.11
C ILE A 290 6.35 6.68 -20.33
N ARG A 291 7.68 6.79 -20.44
CA ARG A 291 8.49 6.11 -21.44
C ARG A 291 9.52 5.22 -20.75
N ALA A 292 9.36 3.91 -20.89
CA ALA A 292 10.18 2.88 -20.24
C ALA A 292 10.58 1.80 -21.26
N GLY A 293 11.87 1.42 -21.29
CA GLY A 293 12.38 0.40 -22.21
C GLY A 293 12.12 0.70 -23.69
N GLY A 294 12.13 1.99 -24.07
CA GLY A 294 11.77 2.44 -25.42
C GLY A 294 10.26 2.49 -25.72
N THR A 295 9.41 1.89 -24.88
CA THR A 295 7.94 1.91 -25.04
C THR A 295 7.33 3.13 -24.34
N THR A 296 6.39 3.81 -25.01
CA THR A 296 5.64 4.93 -24.42
C THR A 296 4.22 4.49 -24.07
N ARG A 297 3.74 4.90 -22.89
CA ARG A 297 2.34 4.77 -22.47
C ARG A 297 1.82 6.10 -21.92
N GLU A 298 0.55 6.33 -22.16
CA GLU A 298 -0.17 7.54 -21.73
C GLU A 298 -1.48 7.16 -21.03
N ASN A 299 -1.97 8.06 -20.19
CA ASN A 299 -3.25 7.97 -19.48
C ASN A 299 -3.44 6.66 -18.68
N LEU A 300 -2.38 6.19 -18.00
CA LEU A 300 -2.50 5.07 -17.06
C LEU A 300 -3.08 5.58 -15.73
N VAL A 301 -4.16 4.98 -15.27
CA VAL A 301 -4.92 5.43 -14.09
C VAL A 301 -4.98 4.33 -13.04
N VAL A 302 -4.48 4.61 -11.84
CA VAL A 302 -4.62 3.77 -10.65
C VAL A 302 -5.69 4.39 -9.76
N ASN A 303 -6.86 3.75 -9.71
CA ASN A 303 -8.03 4.23 -8.99
C ASN A 303 -8.13 3.66 -7.56
N ASN A 304 -9.03 4.26 -6.77
CA ASN A 304 -9.48 3.79 -5.46
C ASN A 304 -8.39 3.70 -4.38
N LEU A 305 -7.38 4.58 -4.43
CA LEU A 305 -6.34 4.64 -3.39
C LEU A 305 -6.93 5.09 -2.05
N ASP A 306 -6.71 4.30 -1.00
CA ASP A 306 -7.21 4.53 0.36
C ASP A 306 -6.30 5.49 1.12
N ILE A 307 -6.64 6.78 1.07
CA ILE A 307 -5.82 7.85 1.66
C ILE A 307 -6.57 8.49 2.84
N THR A 308 -5.95 8.39 4.02
CA THR A 308 -6.43 8.99 5.26
C THR A 308 -5.63 10.27 5.54
N PRO A 309 -6.26 11.39 5.95
CA PRO A 309 -5.58 12.66 6.24
C PRO A 309 -4.58 12.55 7.39
N GLY A 310 -3.44 13.25 7.28
CA GLY A 310 -2.37 13.26 8.27
C GLY A 310 -1.45 12.02 8.25
N VAL A 311 -1.61 11.12 7.27
CA VAL A 311 -0.83 9.89 7.14
C VAL A 311 0.20 10.03 6.01
N LYS A 312 1.41 9.53 6.24
CA LYS A 312 2.46 9.45 5.22
C LYS A 312 2.41 8.11 4.50
N TYR A 313 2.67 8.10 3.21
CA TYR A 313 2.54 6.94 2.34
C TYR A 313 3.75 6.75 1.42
N ASN A 314 4.11 5.48 1.20
CA ASN A 314 4.92 5.02 0.09
C ASN A 314 4.00 4.36 -0.94
N LEU A 315 4.02 4.84 -2.18
CA LEU A 315 3.31 4.23 -3.30
C LEU A 315 4.34 3.61 -4.24
N ASN A 316 4.47 2.28 -4.18
CA ASN A 316 5.41 1.54 -5.01
C ASN A 316 4.69 1.02 -6.25
N LEU A 317 5.12 1.46 -7.43
CA LEU A 317 4.59 1.04 -8.72
C LEU A 317 5.63 0.14 -9.41
N THR A 318 5.29 -1.11 -9.68
CA THR A 318 6.19 -2.05 -10.34
C THR A 318 5.64 -2.41 -11.71
N LEU A 319 6.40 -2.15 -12.77
CA LEU A 319 6.13 -2.74 -14.09
C LEU A 319 6.61 -4.19 -14.07
N SER A 320 5.67 -5.13 -14.03
CA SER A 320 5.88 -6.57 -14.03
C SER A 320 5.46 -7.14 -15.39
N PRO A 321 6.08 -8.23 -15.87
CA PRO A 321 5.47 -9.04 -16.94
C PRO A 321 4.09 -9.50 -16.49
N LYS A 322 3.10 -9.53 -17.39
CA LYS A 322 1.78 -10.10 -17.11
C LYS A 322 1.94 -11.57 -16.75
N ASN A 323 1.71 -11.88 -15.48
CA ASN A 323 1.98 -13.20 -14.93
C ASN A 323 0.82 -14.21 -15.06
N GLY A 324 -0.31 -13.78 -15.62
CA GLY A 324 -1.51 -14.58 -15.87
C GLY A 324 -2.77 -14.03 -15.20
N ILE A 325 -3.87 -14.78 -15.31
CA ILE A 325 -5.18 -14.47 -14.71
C ILE A 325 -5.40 -15.42 -13.53
N SER A 326 -5.56 -14.88 -12.32
CA SER A 326 -5.79 -15.68 -11.12
C SER A 326 -7.25 -16.12 -11.01
N VAL A 327 -7.50 -17.43 -10.96
CA VAL A 327 -8.83 -18.02 -10.76
C VAL A 327 -8.74 -19.17 -9.76
N GLY A 328 -9.48 -19.05 -8.66
CA GLY A 328 -9.34 -19.96 -7.51
C GLY A 328 -7.94 -19.86 -6.92
N SER A 329 -7.29 -21.01 -6.67
CA SER A 329 -5.91 -21.11 -6.20
C SER A 329 -4.86 -21.18 -7.31
N TYR A 330 -5.24 -20.91 -8.57
CA TYR A 330 -4.39 -21.12 -9.74
C TYR A 330 -4.24 -19.86 -10.60
N THR A 331 -3.07 -19.70 -11.23
CA THR A 331 -2.81 -18.64 -12.22
C THR A 331 -2.80 -19.21 -13.63
N TRP A 332 -3.65 -18.68 -14.49
CA TRP A 332 -3.91 -19.15 -15.85
C TRP A 332 -3.29 -18.24 -16.91
N ALA A 333 -3.03 -18.76 -18.10
CA ALA A 333 -2.47 -17.98 -19.19
C ALA A 333 -3.42 -16.88 -19.68
N PRO A 334 -2.92 -15.67 -20.02
CA PRO A 334 -3.73 -14.57 -20.53
C PRO A 334 -4.37 -14.87 -21.90
N GLY A 335 -3.81 -15.79 -22.69
CA GLY A 335 -4.36 -16.24 -23.96
C GLY A 335 -4.31 -17.75 -24.13
N ASN A 336 -4.97 -18.27 -25.18
CA ASN A 336 -4.76 -19.65 -25.61
C ASN A 336 -3.31 -19.80 -26.13
N LEU A 337 -2.72 -20.98 -25.98
CA LEU A 337 -1.35 -21.28 -26.41
C LEU A 337 -1.20 -21.15 -27.93
N VAL A 338 -0.15 -20.44 -28.36
CA VAL A 338 0.24 -20.24 -29.76
C VAL A 338 1.70 -20.59 -29.99
N TYR A 339 2.02 -20.95 -31.24
CA TYR A 339 3.37 -21.22 -31.71
C TYR A 339 3.61 -20.50 -33.04
N ASN A 340 4.50 -19.50 -33.01
CA ASN A 340 4.84 -18.68 -34.16
C ASN A 340 6.36 -18.73 -34.42
N ASN A 341 6.76 -19.34 -35.54
CA ASN A 341 8.15 -19.37 -36.04
C ASN A 341 9.19 -19.75 -34.96
N GLY A 342 8.95 -20.84 -34.23
CA GLY A 342 9.85 -21.32 -33.17
C GLY A 342 9.51 -20.83 -31.76
N ASN A 343 8.70 -19.78 -31.63
CA ASN A 343 8.39 -19.16 -30.34
C ASN A 343 7.04 -19.64 -29.80
N TYR A 344 7.03 -20.03 -28.52
CA TYR A 344 5.82 -20.40 -27.77
C TYR A 344 5.36 -19.21 -26.96
N GLY A 345 4.08 -18.88 -27.04
CA GLY A 345 3.50 -17.75 -26.31
C GLY A 345 2.00 -17.93 -26.11
N PHE A 346 1.34 -16.86 -25.70
CA PHE A 346 -0.11 -16.82 -25.60
C PHE A 346 -0.68 -15.86 -26.64
N ALA A 347 -1.88 -16.15 -27.13
CA ALA A 347 -2.59 -15.25 -28.01
C ALA A 347 -2.82 -13.89 -27.33
N GLU A 348 -2.78 -12.80 -28.11
CA GLU A 348 -2.76 -11.39 -27.65
C GLU A 348 -3.90 -11.04 -26.68
N ASN A 349 -5.05 -11.70 -26.81
CA ASN A 349 -6.20 -11.50 -25.93
C ASN A 349 -6.99 -12.81 -25.74
N GLN A 350 -7.91 -12.81 -24.76
CA GLN A 350 -8.62 -14.01 -24.37
C GLN A 350 -9.58 -14.55 -25.44
N GLY A 351 -10.09 -13.70 -26.33
CA GLY A 351 -11.04 -14.07 -27.38
C GLY A 351 -10.42 -14.82 -28.56
N LEU A 352 -9.10 -14.77 -28.72
CA LEU A 352 -8.40 -15.48 -29.79
C LEU A 352 -8.34 -16.99 -29.52
N TYR A 353 -8.70 -17.78 -30.52
CA TYR A 353 -8.78 -19.24 -30.41
C TYR A 353 -7.42 -19.93 -30.21
N GLY A 354 -6.32 -19.27 -30.55
CA GLY A 354 -4.97 -19.84 -30.51
C GLY A 354 -4.79 -21.02 -31.47
N ASP A 355 -3.69 -21.75 -31.30
CA ASP A 355 -3.39 -22.93 -32.13
C ASP A 355 -4.17 -24.18 -31.68
N GLN A 356 -4.27 -25.16 -32.59
CA GLN A 356 -4.84 -26.48 -32.34
C GLN A 356 -3.72 -27.50 -32.13
N TRP A 357 -3.75 -28.20 -31.00
CA TRP A 357 -2.71 -29.12 -30.54
C TRP A 357 -3.26 -30.53 -30.44
N GLN A 358 -2.42 -31.54 -30.64
CA GLN A 358 -2.69 -32.89 -30.13
C GLN A 358 -2.28 -32.98 -28.65
N VAL A 359 -2.80 -33.94 -27.89
CA VAL A 359 -2.48 -34.09 -26.46
C VAL A 359 -0.99 -34.28 -26.27
N ASN A 360 -0.35 -33.39 -25.50
CA ASN A 360 1.07 -33.51 -25.14
C ASN A 360 2.00 -33.61 -26.36
N ALA A 361 1.63 -32.97 -27.48
CA ALA A 361 2.49 -32.68 -28.61
C ALA A 361 3.33 -31.41 -28.37
N LEU A 362 4.53 -31.36 -28.94
CA LEU A 362 5.41 -30.20 -28.85
C LEU A 362 5.07 -29.09 -29.84
N LEU A 363 4.44 -29.40 -30.96
CA LEU A 363 4.01 -28.42 -31.96
C LEU A 363 2.49 -28.46 -32.17
N PRO A 364 1.87 -27.38 -32.67
CA PRO A 364 0.53 -27.44 -33.20
C PRO A 364 0.41 -28.51 -34.29
N ILE A 365 -0.82 -28.96 -34.51
CA ILE A 365 -1.10 -29.97 -35.52
C ILE A 365 -0.71 -29.47 -36.93
N ASP A 366 -0.23 -30.37 -37.79
CA ASP A 366 0.33 -30.11 -39.14
C ASP A 366 1.60 -29.24 -39.20
N ARG A 367 2.34 -29.05 -38.09
CA ARG A 367 3.61 -28.32 -38.09
C ARG A 367 4.85 -29.21 -38.27
N GLY A 368 4.67 -30.47 -38.68
CA GLY A 368 5.74 -31.44 -38.88
C GLY A 368 6.13 -32.21 -37.61
N ALA A 369 7.33 -32.78 -37.60
CA ALA A 369 7.81 -33.62 -36.49
C ALA A 369 7.76 -32.89 -35.15
N GLY A 370 7.07 -33.48 -34.17
CA GLY A 370 6.70 -32.86 -32.90
C GLY A 370 5.22 -32.53 -32.78
N SER A 371 4.44 -32.62 -33.87
CA SER A 371 2.98 -32.45 -33.87
C SER A 371 2.23 -33.69 -33.35
N GLU A 372 2.93 -34.82 -33.19
CA GLU A 372 2.37 -36.10 -32.78
C GLU A 372 2.07 -36.10 -31.28
N GLY A 373 0.79 -36.12 -30.94
CA GLY A 373 0.31 -36.27 -29.58
C GLY A 373 0.44 -37.69 -29.06
N GLN A 374 0.34 -37.82 -27.75
CA GLN A 374 0.46 -39.10 -27.04
C GLN A 374 -0.51 -39.18 -25.86
N GLN A 375 -0.91 -40.40 -25.56
CA GLN A 375 -1.89 -40.69 -24.52
C GLN A 375 -1.31 -40.56 -23.10
N ALA A 376 -0.06 -40.96 -22.88
CA ALA A 376 0.64 -40.78 -21.61
C ALA A 376 1.26 -39.38 -21.51
N TYR A 377 1.20 -38.75 -20.34
CA TYR A 377 1.80 -37.44 -20.13
C TYR A 377 3.32 -37.53 -19.91
N ASP A 378 4.07 -36.84 -20.77
CA ASP A 378 5.50 -36.57 -20.64
C ASP A 378 5.72 -35.06 -20.39
N PRO A 379 6.25 -34.66 -19.23
CA PRO A 379 6.59 -33.27 -18.94
C PRO A 379 7.56 -32.63 -19.94
N ALA A 380 8.42 -33.41 -20.62
CA ALA A 380 9.36 -32.89 -21.61
C ALA A 380 8.65 -32.45 -22.90
N LYS A 381 7.50 -33.05 -23.22
CA LYS A 381 6.65 -32.75 -24.38
C LYS A 381 5.48 -31.81 -24.10
N ASP A 382 5.31 -31.32 -22.87
CA ASP A 382 4.26 -30.34 -22.57
C ASP A 382 4.61 -28.98 -23.21
N PRO A 383 3.87 -28.51 -24.23
CA PRO A 383 4.24 -27.32 -25.00
C PRO A 383 4.09 -26.04 -24.17
N CYS A 384 3.22 -26.03 -23.15
CA CYS A 384 3.15 -24.93 -22.18
C CYS A 384 4.50 -24.71 -21.47
N THR A 385 5.28 -25.77 -21.20
CA THR A 385 6.58 -25.64 -20.51
C THR A 385 7.63 -24.87 -21.31
N LYS A 386 7.37 -24.62 -22.60
CA LYS A 386 8.27 -23.88 -23.50
C LYS A 386 7.97 -22.37 -23.51
N VAL A 387 6.85 -21.92 -22.94
CA VAL A 387 6.52 -20.49 -22.84
C VAL A 387 7.39 -19.81 -21.78
N THR A 388 8.28 -18.92 -22.22
CA THR A 388 9.16 -18.14 -21.34
C THR A 388 8.73 -16.69 -21.19
N SER A 389 8.01 -16.12 -22.18
CA SER A 389 7.63 -14.69 -22.25
C SER A 389 6.77 -14.18 -21.08
N HIS A 390 6.09 -15.07 -20.34
CA HIS A 390 5.25 -14.74 -19.19
C HIS A 390 5.79 -15.29 -17.86
N GLY A 391 7.10 -15.13 -17.64
CA GLY A 391 7.78 -15.53 -16.40
C GLY A 391 8.00 -17.05 -16.23
N GLY A 392 7.82 -17.83 -17.29
CA GLY A 392 8.03 -19.28 -17.27
C GLY A 392 7.12 -20.07 -16.33
N ASN A 393 7.52 -21.32 -16.04
CA ASN A 393 6.84 -22.26 -15.14
C ASN A 393 5.38 -22.57 -15.52
N TRP A 394 5.04 -22.51 -16.80
CA TRP A 394 3.74 -22.93 -17.32
C TRP A 394 3.68 -24.45 -17.57
N ARG A 395 2.47 -24.99 -17.53
CA ARG A 395 2.14 -26.37 -17.94
C ARG A 395 0.71 -26.47 -18.47
N THR A 396 0.41 -27.57 -19.15
CA THR A 396 -0.97 -27.95 -19.48
C THR A 396 -1.74 -28.24 -18.16
N PRO A 397 -2.99 -27.77 -18.03
CA PRO A 397 -3.77 -27.94 -16.79
C PRO A 397 -4.21 -29.39 -16.56
N THR A 398 -4.51 -29.75 -15.31
CA THR A 398 -5.18 -31.04 -15.02
C THR A 398 -6.69 -30.90 -15.07
N MET A 399 -7.39 -32.03 -15.28
CA MET A 399 -8.85 -32.10 -15.20
C MET A 399 -9.36 -31.52 -13.88
N GLN A 400 -8.76 -31.93 -12.75
CA GLN A 400 -9.15 -31.49 -11.42
C GLN A 400 -9.05 -29.96 -11.24
N GLN A 401 -8.03 -29.32 -11.83
CA GLN A 401 -7.89 -27.87 -11.76
C GLN A 401 -9.02 -27.16 -12.50
N LEU A 402 -9.29 -27.54 -13.76
CA LEU A 402 -10.43 -26.99 -14.50
C LEU A 402 -11.76 -27.29 -13.79
N GLN A 403 -11.98 -28.51 -13.28
CA GLN A 403 -13.18 -28.85 -12.50
C GLN A 403 -13.34 -27.95 -11.27
N SER A 404 -12.26 -27.69 -10.52
CA SER A 404 -12.30 -26.87 -9.30
C SER A 404 -12.69 -25.41 -9.56
N ILE A 405 -12.32 -24.84 -10.71
CA ILE A 405 -12.66 -23.47 -11.07
C ILE A 405 -13.95 -23.36 -11.89
N THR A 406 -14.37 -24.46 -12.55
CA THR A 406 -15.59 -24.48 -13.37
C THR A 406 -16.83 -24.98 -12.62
N GLY A 407 -16.65 -25.68 -11.51
CA GLY A 407 -17.74 -26.40 -10.82
C GLY A 407 -18.36 -27.53 -11.64
N ALA A 408 -17.89 -27.79 -12.87
CA ALA A 408 -18.46 -28.77 -13.77
C ALA A 408 -17.78 -30.14 -13.53
N ASN A 409 -18.35 -30.97 -12.65
CA ASN A 409 -17.91 -32.35 -12.52
C ASN A 409 -18.57 -33.25 -13.58
N ARG A 410 -18.22 -34.55 -13.63
CA ARG A 410 -18.71 -35.48 -14.66
C ARG A 410 -20.23 -35.74 -14.66
N ASN A 411 -20.91 -35.46 -13.55
CA ASN A 411 -22.31 -35.82 -13.31
C ASN A 411 -23.23 -34.63 -12.97
N GLU A 412 -22.68 -33.42 -12.85
CA GLU A 412 -23.40 -32.20 -12.46
C GLU A 412 -23.38 -31.14 -13.56
N LYS A 413 -24.53 -30.48 -13.76
CA LYS A 413 -24.61 -29.33 -14.66
C LYS A 413 -23.79 -28.15 -14.09
N PRO A 414 -23.05 -27.38 -14.91
CA PRO A 414 -22.21 -26.29 -14.43
C PRO A 414 -22.99 -25.22 -13.66
N ILE A 415 -22.31 -24.57 -12.71
CA ILE A 415 -22.85 -23.50 -11.87
C ILE A 415 -22.95 -22.14 -12.63
N PHE A 416 -22.44 -22.07 -13.87
CA PHE A 416 -22.34 -20.82 -14.65
C PHE A 416 -23.63 -20.39 -15.35
N HIS A 417 -24.43 -19.60 -14.63
CA HIS A 417 -25.68 -19.02 -15.14
C HIS A 417 -25.52 -17.76 -16.01
N VAL A 418 -24.90 -17.86 -17.19
CA VAL A 418 -25.23 -16.94 -18.30
C VAL A 418 -26.23 -17.65 -19.22
N ARG A 419 -27.46 -17.85 -18.70
CA ARG A 419 -28.57 -18.68 -19.22
C ARG A 419 -28.52 -18.94 -20.74
N TYR A 420 -27.87 -20.04 -21.13
CA TYR A 420 -27.54 -20.31 -22.54
C TYR A 420 -28.69 -20.91 -23.37
N ASP A 421 -29.82 -21.26 -22.75
CA ASP A 421 -30.95 -22.01 -23.32
C ASP A 421 -32.21 -21.17 -23.62
N LEU A 422 -32.29 -19.93 -23.13
CA LEU A 422 -33.45 -19.06 -23.34
C LEU A 422 -33.30 -18.20 -24.61
N SER A 423 -34.24 -18.36 -25.56
CA SER A 423 -34.29 -17.52 -26.75
C SER A 423 -34.39 -16.03 -26.38
N GLY A 424 -33.46 -15.22 -26.87
CA GLY A 424 -33.42 -13.77 -26.60
C GLY A 424 -32.61 -13.34 -25.37
N GLN A 425 -31.90 -14.25 -24.69
CA GLN A 425 -30.92 -13.87 -23.66
C GLN A 425 -29.51 -13.69 -24.25
N PRO A 426 -28.71 -12.72 -23.76
CA PRO A 426 -27.36 -12.47 -24.26
C PRO A 426 -26.40 -13.60 -23.86
N ARG A 427 -25.66 -14.13 -24.84
CA ARG A 427 -24.58 -15.11 -24.62
C ARG A 427 -23.37 -14.44 -23.96
N ALA A 428 -22.66 -15.19 -23.12
CA ALA A 428 -21.36 -14.77 -22.60
C ALA A 428 -20.41 -14.44 -23.76
N SER A 429 -19.84 -13.23 -23.74
CA SER A 429 -18.98 -12.76 -24.82
C SER A 429 -17.80 -11.92 -24.35
N TYR A 430 -16.65 -12.19 -24.95
CA TYR A 430 -15.45 -11.37 -24.87
C TYR A 430 -15.32 -10.58 -26.19
N ASN A 431 -15.59 -9.28 -26.16
CA ASN A 431 -15.49 -8.37 -27.32
C ASN A 431 -16.14 -8.90 -28.61
N GLY A 432 -17.33 -9.51 -28.49
CA GLY A 432 -18.09 -10.09 -29.61
C GLY A 432 -17.80 -11.58 -29.89
N VAL A 433 -16.72 -12.15 -29.34
CA VAL A 433 -16.43 -13.58 -29.42
C VAL A 433 -17.28 -14.36 -28.41
N GLY A 434 -17.92 -15.45 -28.82
CA GLY A 434 -18.67 -16.33 -27.93
C GLY A 434 -17.78 -17.33 -27.19
N GLY A 435 -18.13 -17.65 -25.94
CA GLY A 435 -17.35 -18.56 -25.11
C GLY A 435 -17.90 -18.73 -23.70
N LEU A 436 -17.02 -19.01 -22.75
CA LEU A 436 -17.30 -19.23 -21.33
C LEU A 436 -16.40 -18.34 -20.47
N PHE A 437 -16.99 -17.52 -19.60
CA PHE A 437 -16.26 -16.92 -18.48
C PHE A 437 -16.21 -17.88 -17.29
N VAL A 438 -15.09 -17.86 -16.57
CA VAL A 438 -14.84 -18.68 -15.38
C VAL A 438 -14.57 -17.75 -14.19
N GLY A 439 -15.13 -18.08 -13.03
CA GLY A 439 -15.05 -17.23 -11.82
C GLY A 439 -16.12 -16.13 -11.72
N THR A 440 -17.11 -16.10 -12.63
CA THR A 440 -18.29 -15.24 -12.56
C THR A 440 -19.55 -15.98 -13.00
N THR A 441 -20.71 -15.57 -12.47
CA THR A 441 -22.03 -16.03 -12.91
C THR A 441 -22.77 -15.01 -13.76
N THR A 442 -22.15 -13.87 -14.07
CA THR A 442 -22.70 -12.81 -14.92
C THR A 442 -21.68 -12.36 -15.96
N GLN A 443 -22.15 -11.78 -17.07
CA GLN A 443 -21.29 -11.13 -18.06
C GLN A 443 -20.47 -10.02 -17.39
N PRO A 444 -19.12 -10.06 -17.41
CA PRO A 444 -18.31 -8.96 -16.90
C PRO A 444 -18.58 -7.66 -17.64
N ALA A 445 -18.50 -6.55 -16.90
CA ALA A 445 -18.51 -5.21 -17.49
C ALA A 445 -17.28 -5.03 -18.42
N PRO A 446 -17.37 -4.26 -19.51
CA PRO A 446 -16.25 -4.08 -20.45
C PRO A 446 -14.95 -3.59 -19.80
N ALA A 447 -15.02 -2.79 -18.74
CA ALA A 447 -13.85 -2.30 -18.00
C ALA A 447 -13.16 -3.37 -17.10
N ASP A 448 -13.87 -4.46 -16.79
CA ASP A 448 -13.40 -5.54 -15.91
C ASP A 448 -13.20 -6.87 -16.65
N ILE A 449 -13.43 -6.90 -17.96
CA ILE A 449 -13.54 -8.13 -18.76
C ILE A 449 -12.26 -8.99 -18.75
N ASP A 450 -11.09 -8.34 -18.61
CA ASP A 450 -9.78 -8.98 -18.53
C ASP A 450 -9.44 -9.53 -17.13
N ARG A 451 -10.24 -9.23 -16.10
CA ARG A 451 -10.06 -9.79 -14.75
C ARG A 451 -10.59 -11.22 -14.61
N TYR A 452 -11.45 -11.65 -15.54
CA TYR A 452 -12.08 -12.97 -15.53
C TYR A 452 -11.48 -13.84 -16.62
N MET A 453 -11.15 -15.10 -16.33
CA MET A 453 -10.66 -16.00 -17.37
C MET A 453 -11.80 -16.31 -18.36
N PHE A 454 -11.53 -16.12 -19.64
CA PHE A 454 -12.43 -16.43 -20.73
C PHE A 454 -11.84 -17.52 -21.63
N LEU A 455 -12.66 -18.54 -21.89
CA LEU A 455 -12.40 -19.61 -22.83
C LEU A 455 -13.32 -19.42 -24.05
N PRO A 456 -12.81 -18.95 -25.21
CA PRO A 456 -13.63 -18.83 -26.41
C PRO A 456 -14.09 -20.21 -26.90
N TYR A 457 -15.08 -20.21 -27.79
CA TYR A 457 -15.46 -21.39 -28.58
C TYR A 457 -14.37 -21.75 -29.62
N ALA A 458 -13.19 -22.13 -29.15
CA ALA A 458 -11.97 -22.34 -29.93
C ALA A 458 -12.00 -23.57 -30.85
N GLY A 459 -13.08 -24.35 -30.82
CA GLY A 459 -13.34 -25.44 -31.73
C GLY A 459 -12.65 -26.74 -31.38
N GLU A 460 -12.80 -27.70 -32.29
CA GLU A 460 -11.96 -28.89 -32.46
C GLU A 460 -11.62 -28.93 -33.95
N ARG A 461 -10.39 -29.31 -34.34
CA ARG A 461 -9.91 -29.21 -35.73
C ARG A 461 -10.93 -29.66 -36.78
N ASN A 462 -11.57 -30.81 -36.57
CA ASN A 462 -12.49 -31.43 -37.53
C ASN A 462 -13.96 -30.98 -37.36
N ARG A 463 -14.24 -30.03 -36.45
CA ARG A 463 -15.60 -29.53 -36.13
C ARG A 463 -15.74 -28.00 -36.28
N GLY A 464 -14.66 -27.29 -36.60
CA GLY A 464 -14.67 -25.83 -36.74
C GLY A 464 -14.74 -25.06 -35.42
N GLN A 465 -14.74 -23.74 -35.51
CA GLN A 465 -14.67 -22.79 -34.38
C GLN A 465 -15.99 -22.02 -34.22
N GLY A 466 -16.16 -21.30 -33.11
CA GLY A 466 -17.27 -20.37 -32.87
C GLY A 466 -18.57 -20.98 -32.31
N SER A 467 -18.67 -22.32 -32.20
CA SER A 467 -19.86 -23.02 -31.66
C SER A 467 -19.61 -23.93 -30.45
N MET A 468 -18.34 -24.32 -30.22
CA MET A 468 -17.92 -25.18 -29.11
C MET A 468 -16.48 -24.85 -28.74
N GLY A 469 -16.12 -24.89 -27.45
CA GLY A 469 -14.74 -24.87 -26.99
C GLY A 469 -14.23 -26.28 -26.72
N THR A 470 -12.99 -26.59 -27.12
CA THR A 470 -12.29 -27.84 -26.76
C THR A 470 -10.93 -27.52 -26.20
N TYR A 471 -10.68 -27.97 -24.97
CA TYR A 471 -9.47 -27.65 -24.23
C TYR A 471 -8.82 -28.90 -23.65
N TRP A 472 -7.52 -29.08 -23.87
CA TRP A 472 -6.81 -30.24 -23.34
C TRP A 472 -6.50 -30.12 -21.85
N THR A 473 -6.56 -31.26 -21.17
CA THR A 473 -6.01 -31.45 -19.83
C THR A 473 -5.07 -32.64 -19.80
N VAL A 474 -4.14 -32.64 -18.85
CA VAL A 474 -3.18 -33.74 -18.62
C VAL A 474 -3.18 -34.16 -17.15
N THR A 475 -3.10 -35.46 -16.89
CA THR A 475 -3.02 -36.01 -15.54
C THR A 475 -1.73 -36.81 -15.41
N PRO A 476 -0.71 -36.35 -14.65
CA PRO A 476 0.64 -36.93 -14.68
C PRO A 476 0.78 -38.41 -14.29
N SER A 477 -0.24 -38.99 -13.65
CA SER A 477 -0.29 -40.39 -13.19
C SER A 477 -1.30 -41.26 -13.95
N SER A 478 -1.96 -40.72 -14.99
CA SER A 478 -3.02 -41.41 -15.72
C SER A 478 -2.64 -41.64 -17.18
N ALA A 479 -2.87 -42.84 -17.69
CA ALA A 479 -2.89 -43.10 -19.13
C ALA A 479 -4.18 -42.58 -19.81
N ASN A 480 -5.09 -41.97 -19.07
CA ASN A 480 -6.32 -41.38 -19.60
C ASN A 480 -6.31 -39.89 -19.27
N ASN A 481 -5.81 -39.09 -20.22
CA ASN A 481 -6.03 -37.65 -20.26
C ASN A 481 -7.48 -37.38 -20.71
N GLU A 482 -7.97 -36.15 -20.50
CA GLU A 482 -9.34 -35.76 -20.82
C GLU A 482 -9.36 -34.39 -21.48
N ARG A 483 -10.40 -34.12 -22.27
CA ARG A 483 -10.68 -32.77 -22.78
C ARG A 483 -11.86 -32.15 -22.07
N PHE A 484 -11.75 -30.87 -21.78
CA PHE A 484 -12.87 -30.03 -21.40
C PHE A 484 -13.58 -29.57 -22.67
N GLN A 485 -14.83 -29.98 -22.88
CA GLN A 485 -15.65 -29.50 -23.99
C GLN A 485 -16.90 -28.78 -23.49
N PHE A 486 -17.23 -27.65 -24.10
CA PHE A 486 -18.41 -26.86 -23.74
C PHE A 486 -19.01 -26.16 -24.96
N ASN A 487 -20.34 -26.02 -24.97
CA ASN A 487 -21.10 -25.31 -26.01
C ASN A 487 -22.24 -24.51 -25.35
N THR A 488 -23.29 -24.14 -26.11
CA THR A 488 -24.44 -23.37 -25.59
C THR A 488 -25.48 -24.19 -24.83
N GLY A 489 -25.35 -25.51 -24.74
CA GLY A 489 -26.28 -26.39 -23.99
C GLY A 489 -25.58 -27.20 -22.90
N ASP A 490 -24.37 -27.67 -23.18
CA ASP A 490 -23.70 -28.71 -22.38
C ASP A 490 -22.24 -28.38 -22.09
N VAL A 491 -21.75 -28.99 -21.00
CA VAL A 491 -20.33 -29.14 -20.66
C VAL A 491 -20.06 -30.62 -20.45
N THR A 492 -18.95 -31.11 -21.02
CA THR A 492 -18.61 -32.54 -21.04
C THR A 492 -17.12 -32.78 -20.84
N TRP A 493 -16.81 -33.99 -20.37
CA TRP A 493 -15.46 -34.48 -20.12
C TRP A 493 -15.16 -35.77 -20.92
N PRO A 494 -14.95 -35.70 -22.25
CA PRO A 494 -14.60 -36.88 -23.03
C PRO A 494 -13.20 -37.41 -22.71
N TYR A 495 -13.09 -38.73 -22.58
CA TYR A 495 -11.82 -39.44 -22.47
C TYR A 495 -10.95 -39.23 -23.72
N SER A 496 -9.66 -38.94 -23.54
CA SER A 496 -8.72 -38.77 -24.67
C SER A 496 -8.15 -40.09 -25.20
N GLY A 497 -8.42 -41.24 -24.56
CA GLY A 497 -7.78 -42.52 -24.93
C GLY A 497 -8.01 -42.96 -26.38
N GLN A 498 -9.08 -42.48 -27.02
CA GLN A 498 -9.37 -42.67 -28.45
C GLN A 498 -9.22 -41.40 -29.30
N TYR A 499 -8.89 -40.26 -28.68
CA TYR A 499 -8.95 -38.92 -29.29
C TYR A 499 -7.72 -38.05 -29.01
N TYR A 500 -6.60 -38.62 -28.52
CA TYR A 500 -5.39 -37.87 -28.18
C TYR A 500 -4.75 -37.18 -29.41
N ASN A 501 -5.07 -37.66 -30.60
CA ASN A 501 -4.68 -37.11 -31.90
C ASN A 501 -5.67 -36.06 -32.47
N ALA A 502 -6.78 -35.77 -31.76
CA ALA A 502 -7.66 -34.67 -32.15
C ALA A 502 -6.94 -33.32 -31.98
N GLY A 503 -7.34 -32.31 -32.76
CA GLY A 503 -6.89 -30.94 -32.55
C GLY A 503 -7.79 -30.24 -31.55
N GLY A 504 -7.22 -29.75 -30.45
CA GLY A 504 -7.90 -28.94 -29.43
C GLY A 504 -6.97 -27.83 -28.90
N SER A 505 -7.54 -26.78 -28.32
CA SER A 505 -6.77 -25.67 -27.78
C SER A 505 -6.16 -26.00 -26.41
N ILE A 506 -5.17 -25.22 -25.99
CA ILE A 506 -4.58 -25.31 -24.66
C ILE A 506 -4.65 -23.93 -23.99
N ARG A 507 -5.14 -23.88 -22.75
CA ARG A 507 -5.05 -22.71 -21.87
C ARG A 507 -4.15 -23.11 -20.70
N CYS A 508 -2.89 -22.69 -20.74
CA CYS A 508 -1.89 -23.13 -19.77
C CYS A 508 -2.19 -22.61 -18.36
N VAL A 509 -1.66 -23.32 -17.36
CA VAL A 509 -1.70 -22.94 -15.94
C VAL A 509 -0.28 -22.91 -15.39
N LYS A 510 0.00 -22.04 -14.42
CA LYS A 510 1.29 -22.00 -13.73
C LYS A 510 1.44 -23.25 -12.84
N LYS A 511 2.69 -23.74 -12.72
CA LYS A 511 3.02 -24.97 -11.98
C LYS A 511 2.77 -24.87 -10.49
#